data_AF-G3SKQ5-F1
#
_entry.id   AF-G3SKQ5-F1
#
_cell.length_a   1.000
_cell.length_b   1.000
_cell.length_c   1.000
_cell.angle_alpha   90.00
_cell.angle_beta   90.00
_cell.angle_gamma   90.00
#
_symmetry.space_group_name_H-M   'P 1'
#
loop_
_entity.id
_entity.type
_entity.pdbx_description
1 polymer ?
#
loop_
_entity_poly.entity_id
_entity_poly.type
_entity_poly.pdbx_seq_one_letter_code
_entity_poly.pdbx_strand_id
1 'polypeptide(L)'
;MLTPAFDLSQDPDFLTVAIRVPYARVSEFDVYFEGSDFKFYAKPYFLRLTLPGRIVENGSEQGSYDADKGIFTIRLPKETPGQHFEGLNMLTALLAPRKSRTAKPLVEEIVASEIPEEVVDDEEFDWEIEQTPYEEVSESALNPQCHYGFGNLRSGVLQRLQDELSDVVDIKDPDFTPAAERRQKRLATELAKFDPDHYLADFFEDEAIEQILKYNPWWTDKYSKMTAFLEKSQEQENHATLVSFSEEEKYQLRKFVNKSYLLDKRACRQVCYSLIDILLAYCYETRVTEGEKNVESAWNIRKLSPTLCWFETWTNVHDIVVSFGRRVLCYPLYRHFKLVMKAYRDTIKILQLGKSAVLKCLLDIHKIFQENDPAYILNDLYISDYCVWIQKVKSKKLAALAEALKEVSLTKAQLGLELEELEAAALLVQEEETALKAAHSVSGQQTLCSSSEASDSEDSDSTVSSGNEDSGSDSEQDELKDSPSETVNSLQGPFLEESSALLIVDGGVRRNTAIQESDASQGKPLSSSWPLGVSGPLIEELGEQLKTTVQVSEPKGTTAVNRSNMQERDGCQTPNN
;
A
#
# COMPACT_ATOMS: atom_id res chain seq x y z
N MET A 1 1.12 -8.65 12.28
CA MET A 1 1.51 -9.49 13.43
C MET A 1 0.28 -9.66 14.30
N LEU A 2 0.06 -10.86 14.83
CA LEU A 2 -1.14 -11.18 15.61
C LEU A 2 -0.85 -11.05 17.11
N THR A 3 -1.75 -10.44 17.87
CA THR A 3 -1.66 -10.45 19.34
C THR A 3 -2.19 -11.80 19.82
N PRO A 4 -1.36 -12.67 20.43
CA PRO A 4 -1.84 -13.95 20.95
C PRO A 4 -2.78 -13.74 22.15
N ALA A 5 -3.65 -14.70 22.42
CA ALA A 5 -4.38 -14.71 23.69
C ALA A 5 -3.40 -14.97 24.83
N PHE A 6 -3.50 -14.20 25.92
CA PHE A 6 -2.56 -14.30 27.04
C PHE A 6 -3.27 -14.09 28.38
N ASP A 7 -2.64 -14.61 29.43
CA ASP A 7 -3.09 -14.49 30.82
C ASP A 7 -1.88 -14.23 31.73
N LEU A 8 -2.09 -13.49 32.81
CA LEU A 8 -1.07 -13.15 33.80
C LEU A 8 -1.51 -13.59 35.20
N SER A 9 -0.67 -14.39 35.83
CA SER A 9 -0.80 -14.76 37.24
C SER A 9 0.48 -14.40 37.99
N GLN A 10 0.43 -14.31 39.32
CA GLN A 10 1.60 -13.93 40.11
C GLN A 10 1.66 -14.68 41.44
N ASP A 11 2.88 -14.92 41.88
CA ASP A 11 3.25 -15.38 43.21
C ASP A 11 4.03 -14.24 43.92
N PRO A 12 4.37 -14.37 45.22
CA PRO A 12 5.18 -13.36 45.91
C PRO A 12 6.51 -13.04 45.20
N ASP A 13 7.13 -14.02 44.56
CA ASP A 13 8.47 -13.90 43.97
C ASP A 13 8.48 -13.78 42.43
N PHE A 14 7.44 -14.28 41.75
CA PHE A 14 7.41 -14.39 40.28
C PHE A 14 6.09 -13.87 39.68
N LEU A 15 6.18 -13.34 38.47
CA LEU A 15 5.07 -13.10 37.55
C LEU A 15 5.08 -14.19 36.48
N THR A 16 3.94 -14.85 36.26
CA THR A 16 3.79 -15.90 35.25
C THR A 16 2.92 -15.39 34.11
N VAL A 17 3.47 -15.36 32.90
CA VAL A 17 2.79 -14.98 31.66
C VAL A 17 2.52 -16.23 30.84
N ALA A 18 1.25 -16.56 30.62
CA ALA A 18 0.81 -17.66 29.77
C ALA A 18 0.33 -17.11 28.42
N ILE A 19 0.88 -17.59 27.31
CA ILE A 19 0.65 -17.07 25.95
C ILE A 19 0.23 -18.22 25.04
N ARG A 20 -0.97 -18.15 24.47
CA ARG A 20 -1.51 -19.17 23.56
C ARG A 20 -1.09 -18.87 22.12
N VAL A 21 -0.23 -19.72 21.57
CA VAL A 21 0.32 -19.65 20.21
C VAL A 21 0.27 -21.02 19.51
N PRO A 22 -0.91 -21.47 19.06
CA PRO A 22 -1.11 -22.81 18.51
C PRO A 22 -0.38 -23.06 17.18
N TYR A 23 -0.07 -22.00 16.43
CA TYR A 23 0.55 -22.09 15.10
C TYR A 23 2.02 -21.62 15.07
N ALA A 24 2.64 -21.38 16.23
CA ALA A 24 4.03 -20.94 16.31
C ALA A 24 5.00 -22.12 16.18
N ARG A 25 6.12 -21.90 15.49
CA ARG A 25 7.24 -22.86 15.50
C ARG A 25 8.04 -22.67 16.79
N VAL A 26 8.14 -23.73 17.59
CA VAL A 26 8.86 -23.74 18.90
C VAL A 26 10.35 -23.37 18.76
N SER A 27 10.92 -23.48 17.56
CA SER A 27 12.31 -23.12 17.25
C SER A 27 12.56 -21.64 16.99
N GLU A 28 11.51 -20.82 16.82
CA GLU A 28 11.61 -19.41 16.40
C GLU A 28 10.80 -18.51 17.35
N PHE A 29 11.28 -18.35 18.59
CA PHE A 29 10.71 -17.41 19.55
C PHE A 29 11.78 -16.55 20.22
N ASP A 30 11.44 -15.29 20.48
CA ASP A 30 12.26 -14.32 21.22
C ASP A 30 11.44 -13.72 22.36
N VAL A 31 12.06 -13.63 23.54
CA VAL A 31 11.48 -13.00 24.73
C VAL A 31 12.42 -11.91 25.20
N TYR A 32 11.89 -10.70 25.39
CA TYR A 32 12.63 -9.58 25.96
C TYR A 32 11.83 -9.00 27.12
N PHE A 33 12.51 -8.73 28.23
CA PHE A 33 11.88 -8.11 29.37
C PHE A 33 12.87 -7.22 30.12
N GLU A 34 12.48 -5.98 30.41
CA GLU A 34 13.34 -5.02 31.11
C GLU A 34 12.48 -4.02 31.88
N GLY A 35 12.73 -3.89 33.18
CA GLY A 35 11.99 -2.96 34.03
C GLY A 35 10.50 -3.31 34.07
N SER A 36 9.64 -2.51 33.46
CA SER A 36 8.20 -2.81 33.37
C SER A 36 7.80 -3.46 32.06
N ASP A 37 8.71 -3.59 31.10
CA ASP A 37 8.34 -3.89 29.73
C ASP A 37 8.56 -5.38 29.47
N PHE A 38 7.57 -6.00 28.85
CA PHE A 38 7.63 -7.39 28.40
C PHE A 38 7.27 -7.46 26.93
N LYS A 39 8.10 -8.14 26.13
CA LYS A 39 7.91 -8.35 24.70
C LYS A 39 8.14 -9.82 24.38
N PHE A 40 7.22 -10.39 23.61
CA PHE A 40 7.28 -11.76 23.13
C PHE A 40 7.05 -11.76 21.62
N TYR A 41 7.91 -12.47 20.89
CA TYR A 41 7.82 -12.63 19.46
C TYR A 41 7.91 -14.12 19.11
N ALA A 42 6.95 -14.62 18.33
CA ALA A 42 6.99 -15.96 17.75
C ALA A 42 6.14 -15.95 16.49
N LYS A 43 6.74 -15.96 15.31
CA LYS A 43 6.03 -15.73 14.03
C LYS A 43 4.78 -16.63 13.91
N PRO A 44 3.58 -16.08 13.60
CA PRO A 44 3.24 -14.69 13.26
C PRO A 44 2.84 -13.77 14.44
N TYR A 45 3.01 -14.23 15.67
CA TYR A 45 2.57 -13.58 16.91
C TYR A 45 3.58 -12.57 17.46
N PHE A 46 3.05 -11.48 18.00
CA PHE A 46 3.80 -10.47 18.74
C PHE A 46 2.95 -9.97 19.90
N LEU A 47 3.51 -9.97 21.10
CA LEU A 47 2.88 -9.47 22.31
C LEU A 47 3.82 -8.47 22.99
N ARG A 48 3.27 -7.34 23.41
CA ARG A 48 3.95 -6.33 24.22
C ARG A 48 3.04 -5.98 25.39
N LEU A 49 3.59 -6.00 26.59
CA LEU A 49 2.89 -5.64 27.81
C LEU A 49 3.70 -4.58 28.57
N THR A 50 2.99 -3.59 29.09
CA THR A 50 3.49 -2.65 30.10
C THR A 50 3.00 -3.14 31.46
N LEU A 51 3.89 -3.72 32.25
CA LEU A 51 3.59 -4.30 33.54
C LEU A 51 3.44 -3.19 34.62
N PRO A 52 2.56 -3.39 35.61
CA PRO A 52 2.31 -2.42 36.68
C PRO A 52 3.46 -2.34 37.70
N GLY A 53 4.35 -3.34 37.73
CA GLY A 53 5.52 -3.39 38.58
C GLY A 53 6.77 -3.77 37.78
N ARG A 54 7.93 -3.71 38.42
CA ARG A 54 9.22 -3.96 37.78
C ARG A 54 9.66 -5.42 37.95
N ILE A 55 10.16 -5.98 36.86
CA ILE A 55 10.77 -7.29 36.75
C ILE A 55 12.25 -7.13 36.42
N VAL A 56 13.04 -8.14 36.77
CA VAL A 56 14.50 -8.09 36.71
C VAL A 56 15.06 -9.32 35.98
N GLU A 57 16.15 -9.15 35.26
CA GLU A 57 16.88 -10.26 34.64
C GLU A 57 17.95 -10.77 35.63
N ASN A 58 17.64 -11.87 36.32
CA ASN A 58 18.49 -12.42 37.38
C ASN A 58 18.92 -13.87 37.11
N GLY A 59 18.66 -14.43 35.93
CA GLY A 59 19.00 -15.81 35.56
C GLY A 59 18.10 -16.88 36.20
N SER A 60 17.05 -16.45 36.92
CA SER A 60 16.05 -17.33 37.56
C SER A 60 14.75 -17.41 36.77
N GLU A 61 14.69 -16.79 35.60
CA GLU A 61 13.58 -16.89 34.66
C GLU A 61 13.42 -18.32 34.13
N GLN A 62 12.17 -18.74 33.92
CA GLN A 62 11.84 -20.07 33.43
C GLN A 62 10.83 -19.98 32.29
N GLY A 63 11.09 -20.66 31.18
CA GLY A 63 10.16 -20.80 30.06
C GLY A 63 9.81 -22.27 29.83
N SER A 64 8.53 -22.56 29.63
CA SER A 64 8.05 -23.89 29.24
C SER A 64 7.01 -23.78 28.13
N TYR A 65 6.95 -24.79 27.26
CA TYR A 65 5.99 -24.86 26.17
C TYR A 65 5.21 -26.18 26.24
N ASP A 66 3.88 -26.07 26.28
CA ASP A 66 2.95 -27.19 26.18
C ASP A 66 2.49 -27.32 24.71
N ALA A 67 3.01 -28.33 24.00
CA ALA A 67 2.72 -28.56 22.59
C ALA A 67 1.29 -29.02 22.32
N ASP A 68 0.65 -29.70 23.28
CA ASP A 68 -0.71 -30.21 23.11
C ASP A 68 -1.75 -29.08 23.23
N LYS A 69 -1.47 -28.07 24.07
CA LYS A 69 -2.34 -26.90 24.27
C LYS A 69 -1.91 -25.68 23.45
N GLY A 70 -0.69 -25.68 22.91
CA GLY A 70 -0.10 -24.55 22.22
C GLY A 70 0.13 -23.34 23.14
N ILE A 71 0.54 -23.56 24.40
CA ILE A 71 0.70 -22.50 25.40
C ILE A 71 2.18 -22.38 25.81
N PHE A 72 2.75 -21.20 25.65
CA PHE A 72 4.03 -20.80 26.27
C PHE A 72 3.77 -20.24 27.66
N THR A 73 4.48 -20.73 28.67
CA THR A 73 4.42 -20.23 30.05
C THR A 73 5.79 -19.69 30.44
N ILE A 74 5.88 -18.40 30.72
CA ILE A 74 7.11 -17.68 31.06
C ILE A 74 6.99 -17.15 32.49
N ARG A 75 7.93 -17.53 33.37
CA ARG A 75 8.02 -17.06 34.76
C ARG A 75 9.15 -16.03 34.87
N LEU A 76 8.79 -14.83 35.29
CA LEU A 76 9.66 -13.65 35.39
C LEU A 76 9.83 -13.27 36.87
N PRO A 77 11.05 -13.14 37.39
CA PRO A 77 11.25 -12.75 38.79
C PRO A 77 10.94 -11.26 38.99
N LYS A 78 10.31 -10.94 40.12
CA LYS A 78 10.00 -9.55 40.51
C LYS A 78 11.25 -8.85 41.04
N GLU A 79 11.39 -7.55 40.77
CA GLU A 79 12.50 -6.75 41.32
C GLU A 79 12.39 -6.63 42.85
N THR A 80 11.18 -6.52 43.38
CA THR A 80 10.92 -6.53 44.83
C THR A 80 10.10 -7.76 45.24
N PRO A 81 10.72 -8.76 45.88
CA PRO A 81 10.00 -9.94 46.39
C PRO A 81 8.90 -9.53 47.37
N GLY A 82 7.71 -10.11 47.22
CA GLY A 82 6.53 -9.78 48.00
C GLY A 82 5.69 -8.62 47.47
N GLN A 83 6.13 -7.91 46.42
CA GLN A 83 5.32 -6.88 45.77
C GLN A 83 4.17 -7.51 44.98
N HIS A 84 2.94 -7.10 45.30
CA HIS A 84 1.75 -7.49 44.55
C HIS A 84 1.51 -6.53 43.38
N PHE A 85 1.40 -7.07 42.16
CA PHE A 85 1.14 -6.31 40.94
C PHE A 85 -0.38 -6.15 40.79
N GLU A 86 -0.91 -4.95 40.95
CA GLU A 86 -2.35 -4.71 40.80
C GLU A 86 -2.75 -4.58 39.33
N GLY A 87 -3.97 -5.01 38.98
CA GLY A 87 -4.52 -4.82 37.63
C GLY A 87 -4.06 -5.82 36.57
N LEU A 88 -3.52 -7.00 36.96
CA LEU A 88 -3.14 -8.06 36.00
C LEU A 88 -4.32 -8.53 35.12
N ASN A 89 -5.55 -8.43 35.62
CA ASN A 89 -6.77 -8.80 34.88
C ASN A 89 -7.23 -7.70 33.89
N MET A 90 -6.63 -6.51 33.94
CA MET A 90 -6.98 -5.39 33.07
C MET A 90 -6.15 -5.48 31.78
N LEU A 91 -6.38 -6.52 30.98
CA LEU A 91 -5.57 -6.87 29.81
C LEU A 91 -5.41 -5.69 28.83
N THR A 92 -6.46 -4.89 28.64
CA THR A 92 -6.42 -3.68 27.79
C THR A 92 -5.51 -2.58 28.35
N ALA A 93 -5.38 -2.46 29.67
CA ALA A 93 -4.46 -1.51 30.31
C ALA A 93 -3.00 -1.99 30.22
N LEU A 94 -2.77 -3.30 30.22
CA LEU A 94 -1.43 -3.88 30.04
C LEU A 94 -0.94 -3.78 28.59
N LEU A 95 -1.85 -3.81 27.62
CA LEU A 95 -1.54 -3.60 26.19
C LEU A 95 -1.35 -2.13 25.83
N ALA A 96 -1.79 -1.20 26.69
CA ALA A 96 -1.72 0.22 26.41
C ALA A 96 -0.26 0.75 26.45
N PRO A 97 0.13 1.61 25.49
CA PRO A 97 1.42 2.29 25.54
C PRO A 97 1.48 3.28 26.71
N ARG A 98 2.70 3.60 27.16
CA ARG A 98 2.91 4.57 28.24
C ARG A 98 2.43 5.96 27.81
N LYS A 99 1.22 6.36 28.20
CA LYS A 99 0.78 7.77 28.09
C LYS A 99 1.53 8.62 29.12
N SER A 100 2.27 9.64 28.67
CA SER A 100 2.77 10.69 29.54
C SER A 100 1.59 11.46 30.13
N ARG A 101 1.28 11.22 31.41
CA ARG A 101 0.21 11.94 32.12
C ARG A 101 0.64 13.38 32.42
N THR A 102 0.34 14.32 31.54
CA THR A 102 0.17 15.73 31.92
C THR A 102 -1.32 15.99 32.14
N ALA A 103 -1.79 15.82 33.37
CA ALA A 103 -3.14 16.24 33.77
C ALA A 103 -3.15 17.76 33.97
N LYS A 104 -3.95 18.50 33.20
CA LYS A 104 -4.42 19.84 33.59
C LYS A 104 -5.73 19.69 34.36
N PRO A 105 -6.00 20.52 35.40
CA PRO A 105 -7.18 20.40 36.24
C PRO A 105 -8.42 21.01 35.58
N LEU A 106 -9.57 20.40 35.88
CA LEU A 106 -10.91 20.75 35.44
C LEU A 106 -11.54 21.78 36.40
N VAL A 107 -11.95 22.94 35.90
CA VAL A 107 -12.99 23.80 36.51
C VAL A 107 -13.84 24.38 35.38
N GLU A 108 -15.14 24.09 35.44
CA GLU A 108 -16.21 24.59 34.55
C GLU A 108 -16.65 26.00 34.95
N GLU A 109 -17.16 26.81 34.00
CA GLU A 109 -18.52 27.38 34.08
C GLU A 109 -18.93 28.17 32.80
N ILE A 110 -19.90 27.57 32.08
CA ILE A 110 -21.09 28.09 31.38
C ILE A 110 -21.04 29.20 30.30
N VAL A 111 -21.77 28.87 29.20
CA VAL A 111 -22.51 29.70 28.21
C VAL A 111 -21.78 30.12 26.94
N ALA A 112 -21.97 29.35 25.85
CA ALA A 112 -22.74 29.71 24.66
C ALA A 112 -22.45 28.71 23.53
N SER A 113 -23.49 28.37 22.75
CA SER A 113 -23.49 27.38 21.67
C SER A 113 -22.28 27.44 20.74
N GLU A 114 -21.42 26.43 20.81
CA GLU A 114 -20.48 26.09 19.74
C GLU A 114 -20.49 24.58 19.50
N ILE A 115 -20.36 24.26 18.21
CA ILE A 115 -20.32 22.93 17.59
C ILE A 115 -19.26 22.07 18.31
N PRO A 116 -19.46 20.76 18.55
CA PRO A 116 -18.43 19.95 19.16
C PRO A 116 -17.20 19.95 18.25
N GLU A 117 -16.14 20.65 18.67
CA GLU A 117 -14.78 20.39 18.19
C GLU A 117 -14.45 18.97 18.62
N GLU A 118 -14.66 18.02 17.71
CA GLU A 118 -14.15 16.67 17.89
C GLU A 118 -12.63 16.74 17.88
N VAL A 119 -12.10 16.63 19.10
CA VAL A 119 -10.68 16.52 19.41
C VAL A 119 -10.13 15.32 18.65
N VAL A 120 -9.53 15.57 17.48
CA VAL A 120 -8.68 14.58 16.82
C VAL A 120 -7.50 14.39 17.75
N ASP A 121 -7.60 13.34 18.58
CA ASP A 121 -6.71 13.04 19.70
C ASP A 121 -5.24 13.23 19.30
N ASP A 122 -4.54 14.03 20.11
CA ASP A 122 -3.15 14.37 19.96
C ASP A 122 -2.29 13.24 20.52
N GLU A 123 -2.21 12.13 19.77
CA GLU A 123 -1.10 11.20 19.94
C GLU A 123 -0.01 11.59 18.93
N GLU A 124 1.12 12.04 19.47
CA GLU A 124 2.44 12.05 18.85
C GLU A 124 2.57 10.85 17.90
N PHE A 125 3.15 11.05 16.71
CA PHE A 125 3.22 10.02 15.67
C PHE A 125 3.95 8.79 16.21
N ASP A 126 3.18 7.86 16.76
CA ASP A 126 3.70 6.64 17.36
C ASP A 126 3.99 5.68 16.20
N TRP A 127 5.28 5.53 15.91
CA TRP A 127 5.78 4.57 14.92
C TRP A 127 5.56 3.11 15.37
N GLU A 128 4.91 2.88 16.51
CA GLU A 128 4.60 1.55 17.03
C GLU A 128 3.44 0.86 16.27
N ILE A 129 3.61 -0.44 16.02
CA ILE A 129 2.63 -1.30 15.34
C ILE A 129 1.46 -1.54 16.29
N GLU A 130 0.26 -1.15 15.86
CA GLU A 130 -0.98 -1.27 16.64
C GLU A 130 -1.40 -2.73 16.80
N GLN A 131 -1.60 -3.15 18.05
CA GLN A 131 -2.03 -4.51 18.41
C GLN A 131 -3.55 -4.65 18.25
N THR A 132 -3.98 -5.53 17.34
CA THR A 132 -5.39 -5.93 17.24
C THR A 132 -5.59 -7.31 17.87
N PRO A 133 -6.68 -7.54 18.65
CA PRO A 133 -7.03 -8.86 19.17
C PRO A 133 -7.19 -9.89 18.04
N TYR A 134 -6.87 -11.15 18.32
CA TYR A 134 -7.15 -12.25 17.42
C TYR A 134 -8.65 -12.61 17.47
N GLU A 135 -9.33 -12.53 16.33
CA GLU A 135 -10.66 -13.14 16.13
C GLU A 135 -10.48 -14.47 15.40
N GLU A 136 -11.06 -15.55 15.92
CA GLU A 136 -11.11 -16.84 15.23
C GLU A 136 -11.87 -16.68 13.92
N VAL A 137 -11.15 -16.72 12.80
CA VAL A 137 -11.77 -16.71 11.47
C VAL A 137 -12.48 -18.05 11.29
N SER A 138 -13.80 -18.03 11.35
CA SER A 138 -14.63 -19.19 10.99
C SER A 138 -14.40 -19.56 9.52
N GLU A 139 -14.28 -20.86 9.24
CA GLU A 139 -14.10 -21.43 7.90
C GLU A 139 -15.23 -21.09 6.90
N SER A 140 -16.25 -20.34 7.33
CA SER A 140 -17.30 -19.74 6.50
C SER A 140 -16.86 -18.50 5.68
N ALA A 141 -15.64 -17.97 5.88
CA ALA A 141 -15.12 -16.83 5.12
C ALA A 141 -14.50 -17.23 3.76
N LEU A 142 -15.16 -18.10 2.99
CA LEU A 142 -14.64 -18.59 1.70
C LEU A 142 -14.70 -17.57 0.54
N ASN A 143 -15.22 -16.36 0.77
CA ASN A 143 -15.17 -15.23 -0.16
C ASN A 143 -15.21 -13.90 0.62
N PRO A 144 -14.10 -13.45 1.24
CA PRO A 144 -14.08 -12.14 1.87
C PRO A 144 -14.13 -11.09 0.76
N GLN A 145 -15.24 -10.36 0.68
CA GLN A 145 -15.36 -9.22 -0.20
C GLN A 145 -14.25 -8.22 0.14
N CYS A 146 -13.30 -8.06 -0.78
CA CYS A 146 -12.12 -7.24 -0.59
C CYS A 146 -12.49 -5.77 -0.78
N HIS A 147 -12.02 -4.94 0.14
CA HIS A 147 -12.30 -3.51 0.11
C HIS A 147 -11.18 -2.75 -0.63
N TYR A 148 -11.52 -1.55 -1.11
CA TYR A 148 -10.64 -0.62 -1.82
C TYR A 148 -11.23 0.80 -1.73
N GLY A 149 -10.66 1.75 -2.47
CA GLY A 149 -11.09 3.15 -2.43
C GLY A 149 -10.48 3.91 -1.25
N PHE A 150 -10.91 5.16 -1.09
CA PHE A 150 -10.51 5.99 0.04
C PHE A 150 -10.72 5.27 1.38
N GLY A 151 -9.64 5.06 2.13
CA GLY A 151 -9.68 4.40 3.44
C GLY A 151 -10.19 2.95 3.43
N ASN A 152 -10.18 2.26 2.28
CA ASN A 152 -10.81 0.94 2.12
C ASN A 152 -12.32 0.95 2.48
N LEU A 153 -13.01 2.05 2.22
CA LEU A 153 -14.44 2.23 2.55
C LEU A 153 -15.38 1.79 1.42
N ARG A 154 -14.87 1.24 0.31
CA ARG A 154 -15.67 0.80 -0.84
C ARG A 154 -15.44 -0.68 -1.14
N SER A 155 -16.50 -1.33 -1.60
CA SER A 155 -16.49 -2.69 -2.13
C SER A 155 -17.72 -2.90 -3.02
N GLY A 156 -17.66 -3.85 -3.96
CA GLY A 156 -18.74 -4.23 -4.88
C GLY A 156 -19.08 -3.19 -5.95
N VAL A 157 -18.23 -2.17 -6.14
CA VAL A 157 -18.42 -1.14 -7.17
C VAL A 157 -18.04 -1.68 -8.55
N LEU A 158 -16.97 -2.47 -8.63
CA LEU A 158 -16.44 -2.92 -9.92
C LEU A 158 -17.27 -4.03 -10.55
N GLN A 159 -17.95 -4.86 -9.75
CA GLN A 159 -18.93 -5.82 -10.27
C GLN A 159 -20.06 -5.17 -11.10
N ARG A 160 -20.38 -3.89 -10.87
CA ARG A 160 -21.48 -3.19 -11.56
C ARG A 160 -21.02 -2.43 -12.80
N LEU A 161 -19.73 -2.11 -12.90
CA LEU A 161 -19.15 -1.20 -13.90
C LEU A 161 -17.91 -1.84 -14.55
N GLN A 162 -17.90 -3.17 -14.68
CA GLN A 162 -16.71 -3.94 -15.06
C GLN A 162 -16.18 -3.55 -16.44
N ASP A 163 -17.07 -3.27 -17.39
CA ASP A 163 -16.69 -2.89 -18.76
C ASP A 163 -15.98 -1.52 -18.80
N GLU A 164 -16.52 -0.50 -18.13
CA GLU A 164 -15.93 0.86 -18.06
C GLU A 164 -14.63 0.91 -17.26
N LEU A 165 -14.51 0.11 -16.19
CA LEU A 165 -13.33 0.12 -15.31
C LEU A 165 -12.17 -0.72 -15.83
N SER A 166 -12.41 -1.67 -16.74
CA SER A 166 -11.36 -2.51 -17.33
C SER A 166 -10.31 -1.68 -18.09
N ASP A 167 -10.72 -0.54 -18.65
CA ASP A 167 -9.84 0.40 -19.33
C ASP A 167 -9.14 1.39 -18.38
N VAL A 168 -9.55 1.44 -17.11
CA VAL A 168 -9.07 2.39 -16.09
C VAL A 168 -8.05 1.77 -15.16
N VAL A 169 -8.29 0.52 -14.77
CA VAL A 169 -7.59 -0.17 -13.68
C VAL A 169 -6.88 -1.40 -14.23
N ASP A 170 -5.68 -1.70 -13.74
CA ASP A 170 -4.88 -2.86 -14.18
C ASP A 170 -5.33 -4.16 -13.51
N ILE A 171 -6.03 -4.06 -12.37
CA ILE A 171 -6.54 -5.21 -11.64
C ILE A 171 -7.88 -5.69 -12.22
N LYS A 172 -7.96 -6.99 -12.54
CA LYS A 172 -9.16 -7.57 -13.16
C LYS A 172 -10.34 -7.72 -12.21
N ASP A 173 -10.09 -8.19 -10.98
CA ASP A 173 -11.14 -8.53 -10.03
C ASP A 173 -10.79 -8.07 -8.60
N PRO A 174 -10.86 -6.76 -8.32
CA PRO A 174 -10.43 -6.21 -7.04
C PRO A 174 -11.34 -6.61 -5.88
N ASP A 175 -12.61 -6.97 -6.16
CA ASP A 175 -13.59 -7.39 -5.16
C ASP A 175 -13.23 -8.74 -4.53
N PHE A 176 -12.47 -9.58 -5.23
CA PHE A 176 -12.04 -10.90 -4.74
C PHE A 176 -10.53 -11.09 -4.67
N THR A 177 -9.73 -10.14 -5.15
CA THR A 177 -8.26 -10.20 -5.06
C THR A 177 -7.77 -9.54 -3.77
N PRO A 178 -7.16 -10.27 -2.81
CA PRO A 178 -6.62 -9.70 -1.58
C PRO A 178 -5.40 -8.80 -1.82
N ALA A 179 -5.15 -7.83 -0.94
CA ALA A 179 -4.09 -6.83 -1.09
C ALA A 179 -2.69 -7.41 -1.40
N ALA A 180 -2.32 -8.52 -0.76
CA ALA A 180 -1.04 -9.19 -1.01
C ALA A 180 -0.94 -9.75 -2.45
N GLU A 181 -2.03 -10.32 -2.97
CA GLU A 181 -2.09 -10.82 -4.33
C GLU A 181 -2.10 -9.67 -5.35
N ARG A 182 -2.76 -8.54 -5.05
CA ARG A 182 -2.68 -7.31 -5.87
C ARG A 182 -1.24 -6.87 -6.04
N ARG A 183 -0.49 -6.80 -4.93
CA ARG A 183 0.93 -6.42 -4.93
C ARG A 183 1.78 -7.38 -5.77
N GLN A 184 1.61 -8.69 -5.60
CA GLN A 184 2.38 -9.69 -6.34
C GLN A 184 2.13 -9.56 -7.86
N LYS A 185 0.87 -9.46 -8.28
CA LYS A 185 0.50 -9.29 -9.70
C LYS A 185 1.02 -7.99 -10.28
N ARG A 186 0.99 -6.90 -9.49
CA ARG A 186 1.55 -5.61 -9.88
C ARG A 186 3.05 -5.71 -10.14
N LEU A 187 3.82 -6.26 -9.19
CA LEU A 187 5.27 -6.40 -9.33
C LEU A 187 5.66 -7.23 -10.55
N ALA A 188 4.94 -8.34 -10.80
CA ALA A 188 5.15 -9.16 -11.97
C ALA A 188 4.85 -8.41 -13.28
N THR A 189 3.74 -7.65 -13.32
CA THR A 189 3.35 -6.84 -14.48
C THR A 189 4.36 -5.73 -14.75
N GLU A 190 4.86 -5.05 -13.72
CA GLU A 190 5.87 -4.00 -13.84
C GLU A 190 7.19 -4.55 -14.39
N LEU A 191 7.64 -5.71 -13.87
CA LEU A 191 8.86 -6.35 -14.33
C LEU A 191 8.74 -6.78 -15.81
N ALA A 192 7.59 -7.35 -16.19
CA ALA A 192 7.33 -7.74 -17.58
C ALA A 192 7.18 -6.54 -18.54
N LYS A 193 6.81 -5.36 -18.02
CA LYS A 193 6.60 -4.15 -18.82
C LYS A 193 7.89 -3.33 -19.01
N PHE A 194 8.87 -3.51 -18.13
CA PHE A 194 10.16 -2.82 -18.23
C PHE A 194 10.85 -3.17 -19.55
N ASP A 195 11.38 -2.14 -20.20
CA ASP A 195 12.01 -2.22 -21.51
C ASP A 195 13.38 -1.55 -21.41
N PRO A 196 14.47 -2.35 -21.35
CA PRO A 196 15.83 -1.85 -21.22
C PRO A 196 16.25 -0.94 -22.38
N ASP A 197 15.83 -1.25 -23.60
CA ASP A 197 16.24 -0.50 -24.80
C ASP A 197 15.61 0.90 -24.79
N HIS A 198 14.32 0.99 -24.46
CA HIS A 198 13.64 2.27 -24.30
C HIS A 198 14.24 3.10 -23.17
N TYR A 199 14.56 2.46 -22.04
CA TYR A 199 15.22 3.13 -20.92
C TYR A 199 16.57 3.72 -21.33
N LEU A 200 17.40 2.96 -22.04
CA LEU A 200 18.71 3.41 -22.51
C LEU A 200 18.57 4.51 -23.57
N ALA A 201 17.56 4.44 -24.45
CA ALA A 201 17.29 5.51 -25.41
C ALA A 201 17.04 6.85 -24.68
N ASP A 202 16.15 6.86 -23.68
CA ASP A 202 15.88 8.06 -22.87
C ASP A 202 17.08 8.50 -22.00
N PHE A 203 18.00 7.58 -21.68
CA PHE A 203 19.22 7.88 -20.94
C PHE A 203 20.27 8.60 -21.80
N PHE A 204 20.39 8.25 -23.07
CA PHE A 204 21.37 8.87 -23.99
C PHE A 204 20.80 10.05 -24.77
N GLU A 205 19.52 10.03 -25.12
CA GLU A 205 18.81 11.09 -25.86
C GLU A 205 18.00 11.97 -24.89
N ASP A 206 18.69 12.58 -23.92
CA ASP A 206 18.06 13.26 -22.78
C ASP A 206 17.69 14.74 -23.03
N GLU A 207 17.78 15.26 -24.26
CA GLU A 207 17.57 16.69 -24.53
C GLU A 207 16.18 17.19 -24.14
N ALA A 208 15.14 16.44 -24.51
CA ALA A 208 13.75 16.76 -24.14
C ALA A 208 13.56 16.66 -22.61
N ILE A 209 14.16 15.65 -21.98
CA ILE A 209 14.10 15.43 -20.54
C ILE A 209 14.79 16.59 -19.79
N GLU A 210 15.93 17.06 -20.28
CA GLU A 210 16.64 18.19 -19.69
C GLU A 210 15.86 19.51 -19.82
N GLN A 211 15.03 19.69 -20.84
CA GLN A 211 14.08 20.82 -20.89
C GLN A 211 12.99 20.68 -19.82
N ILE A 212 12.37 19.50 -19.72
CA ILE A 212 11.35 19.20 -18.70
C ILE A 212 11.91 19.39 -17.27
N LEU A 213 13.17 19.03 -17.03
CA LEU A 213 13.82 19.18 -15.72
C LEU A 213 14.04 20.65 -15.31
N LYS A 214 14.15 21.55 -16.29
CA LYS A 214 14.27 23.01 -16.09
C LYS A 214 12.94 23.69 -15.82
N TYR A 215 11.82 23.08 -16.24
CA TYR A 215 10.49 23.60 -15.94
C TYR A 215 10.30 23.79 -14.43
N ASN A 216 9.71 24.94 -14.07
CA ASN A 216 9.43 25.34 -12.70
C ASN A 216 7.92 25.36 -12.46
N PRO A 217 7.37 24.33 -11.80
CA PRO A 217 5.96 24.28 -11.46
C PRO A 217 5.56 25.40 -10.48
N TRP A 218 4.27 25.73 -10.46
CA TRP A 218 3.70 26.84 -9.68
C TRP A 218 4.02 26.78 -8.16
N TRP A 219 4.23 25.59 -7.60
CA TRP A 219 4.57 25.44 -6.18
C TRP A 219 6.01 25.84 -5.86
N THR A 220 6.91 25.92 -6.85
CA THR A 220 8.33 26.25 -6.64
C THR A 220 8.48 27.66 -6.08
N ASP A 221 7.85 28.65 -6.72
CA ASP A 221 7.90 30.05 -6.28
C ASP A 221 7.23 30.24 -4.92
N LYS A 222 6.14 29.52 -4.69
CA LYS A 222 5.42 29.56 -3.41
C LYS A 222 6.32 29.00 -2.30
N TYR A 223 6.94 27.84 -2.55
CA TYR A 223 7.85 27.22 -1.59
C TYR A 223 9.07 28.11 -1.27
N SER A 224 9.68 28.72 -2.28
CA SER A 224 10.80 29.67 -2.10
C SER A 224 10.39 30.89 -1.27
N LYS A 225 9.17 31.41 -1.45
CA LYS A 225 8.63 32.49 -0.61
C LYS A 225 8.42 32.02 0.83
N MET A 226 7.81 30.85 1.03
CA MET A 226 7.56 30.29 2.36
C MET A 226 8.86 30.10 3.15
N THR A 227 9.87 29.48 2.51
CA THR A 227 11.18 29.25 3.14
C THR A 227 11.88 30.56 3.50
N ALA A 228 11.85 31.57 2.62
CA ALA A 228 12.39 32.89 2.91
C ALA A 228 11.66 33.63 4.06
N PHE A 229 10.37 33.35 4.29
CA PHE A 229 9.62 33.89 5.43
C PHE A 229 9.94 33.15 6.73
N LEU A 230 10.06 31.83 6.69
CA LEU A 230 10.42 31.00 7.84
C LEU A 230 11.81 31.34 8.38
N GLU A 231 12.75 31.72 7.51
CA GLU A 231 14.07 32.20 7.90
C GLU A 231 14.06 33.59 8.59
N LYS A 232 12.97 34.37 8.44
CA LYS A 232 12.88 35.76 8.90
C LYS A 232 11.94 35.98 10.10
N SER A 233 11.04 35.06 10.41
CA SER A 233 10.05 35.23 11.48
C SER A 233 9.85 33.96 12.31
N GLN A 234 10.03 34.08 13.62
CA GLN A 234 9.86 33.01 14.61
C GLN A 234 8.41 32.86 15.12
N GLU A 235 7.43 33.43 14.42
CA GLU A 235 6.01 33.39 14.82
C GLU A 235 5.17 32.53 13.86
N GLN A 236 4.51 31.55 14.48
CA GLN A 236 3.64 30.56 13.89
C GLN A 236 2.34 31.13 13.31
N GLU A 237 1.78 30.38 12.36
CA GLU A 237 0.35 30.35 12.00
C GLU A 237 -0.23 31.43 11.08
N ASN A 238 0.33 31.61 9.88
CA ASN A 238 -0.45 32.09 8.72
C ASN A 238 -0.06 31.36 7.41
N HIS A 239 -0.08 30.02 7.42
CA HIS A 239 0.10 29.21 6.20
C HIS A 239 -1.06 29.31 5.19
N ALA A 240 -2.21 29.90 5.59
CA ALA A 240 -3.43 29.92 4.79
C ALA A 240 -3.36 30.85 3.56
N THR A 241 -2.47 31.83 3.53
CA THR A 241 -2.46 32.90 2.51
C THR A 241 -1.57 32.63 1.30
N LEU A 242 -0.79 31.55 1.31
CA LEU A 242 0.21 31.34 0.27
C LEU A 242 -0.37 30.79 -1.04
N VAL A 243 -1.41 29.96 -0.94
CA VAL A 243 -2.07 29.30 -2.08
C VAL A 243 -3.50 29.80 -2.20
N SER A 244 -3.83 30.35 -3.37
CA SER A 244 -5.15 30.88 -3.70
C SER A 244 -5.87 29.94 -4.67
N PHE A 245 -7.20 29.84 -4.52
CA PHE A 245 -8.06 29.06 -5.40
C PHE A 245 -8.71 29.92 -6.48
N SER A 246 -8.83 29.39 -7.70
CA SER A 246 -9.60 29.98 -8.79
C SER A 246 -11.11 29.91 -8.52
N GLU A 247 -11.93 30.61 -9.31
CA GLU A 247 -13.38 30.57 -9.14
C GLU A 247 -13.96 29.19 -9.51
N GLU A 248 -13.37 28.51 -10.48
CA GLU A 248 -13.73 27.15 -10.89
C GLU A 248 -13.42 26.15 -9.76
N GLU A 249 -12.24 26.28 -9.14
CA GLU A 249 -11.84 25.47 -7.98
C GLU A 249 -12.81 25.68 -6.81
N LYS A 250 -13.16 26.94 -6.50
CA LYS A 250 -14.16 27.26 -5.48
C LYS A 250 -15.54 26.71 -5.81
N TYR A 251 -15.95 26.76 -7.08
CA TYR A 251 -17.23 26.22 -7.51
C TYR A 251 -17.27 24.69 -7.33
N GLN A 252 -16.19 23.99 -7.69
CA GLN A 252 -16.09 22.55 -7.46
C GLN A 252 -16.11 22.21 -5.97
N LEU A 253 -15.41 22.98 -5.13
CA LEU A 253 -15.45 22.80 -3.67
C LEU A 253 -16.86 22.90 -3.07
N ARG A 254 -17.71 23.77 -3.62
CA ARG A 254 -19.12 23.90 -3.20
C ARG A 254 -19.98 22.69 -3.57
N LYS A 255 -19.58 21.90 -4.57
CA LYS A 255 -20.30 20.68 -4.97
C LYS A 255 -20.00 19.50 -4.06
N PHE A 256 -18.85 19.49 -3.41
CA PHE A 256 -18.52 18.39 -2.50
C PHE A 256 -19.43 18.38 -1.28
N VAL A 257 -19.93 17.20 -0.94
CA VAL A 257 -20.69 16.99 0.29
C VAL A 257 -19.69 16.94 1.44
N ASN A 258 -19.92 17.74 2.48
CA ASN A 258 -19.11 17.70 3.69
C ASN A 258 -19.38 16.39 4.45
N LYS A 259 -18.49 15.41 4.29
CA LYS A 259 -18.53 14.11 4.97
C LYS A 259 -17.57 14.09 6.16
N SER A 260 -18.00 13.54 7.30
CA SER A 260 -17.09 13.11 8.35
C SER A 260 -16.63 11.68 8.06
N TYR A 261 -15.33 11.41 8.22
CA TYR A 261 -14.77 10.08 8.05
C TYR A 261 -14.32 9.59 9.42
N LEU A 262 -14.91 8.50 9.90
CA LEU A 262 -14.46 7.79 11.08
C LEU A 262 -13.41 6.78 10.62
N LEU A 263 -12.15 7.22 10.62
CA LEU A 263 -11.01 6.40 10.23
C LEU A 263 -10.29 5.92 11.49
N ASP A 264 -10.07 4.62 11.59
CA ASP A 264 -9.17 4.06 12.59
C ASP A 264 -7.72 4.47 12.30
N LYS A 265 -6.81 4.21 13.25
CA LYS A 265 -5.39 4.57 13.10
C LYS A 265 -4.75 3.91 11.88
N ARG A 266 -5.17 2.69 11.54
CA ARG A 266 -4.71 1.98 10.33
C ARG A 266 -5.19 2.66 9.04
N ALA A 267 -6.48 2.94 8.89
CA ALA A 267 -7.01 3.61 7.71
C ALA A 267 -6.47 5.05 7.60
N CYS A 268 -6.27 5.75 8.71
CA CYS A 268 -5.58 7.05 8.70
C CYS A 268 -4.19 6.97 8.08
N ARG A 269 -3.38 5.98 8.49
CA ARG A 269 -2.03 5.75 7.91
C ARG A 269 -2.13 5.41 6.43
N GLN A 270 -3.03 4.52 6.05
CA GLN A 270 -3.25 4.13 4.65
C GLN A 270 -3.62 5.33 3.77
N VAL A 271 -4.58 6.16 4.20
CA VAL A 271 -5.01 7.37 3.49
C VAL A 271 -3.85 8.35 3.32
N CYS A 272 -3.04 8.55 4.37
CA CYS A 272 -1.86 9.40 4.27
C CYS A 272 -0.82 8.88 3.27
N TYR A 273 -0.57 7.58 3.22
CA TYR A 273 0.39 6.97 2.30
C TYR A 273 -0.11 6.95 0.86
N SER A 274 -1.37 6.60 0.65
CA SER A 274 -2.02 6.67 -0.65
C SER A 274 -2.09 8.10 -1.20
N LEU A 275 -2.17 9.12 -0.34
CA LEU A 275 -2.02 10.52 -0.77
C LEU A 275 -0.62 10.79 -1.36
N ILE A 276 0.45 10.30 -0.74
CA ILE A 276 1.82 10.47 -1.26
C ILE A 276 1.94 9.85 -2.65
N ASP A 277 1.43 8.64 -2.82
CA ASP A 277 1.43 7.91 -4.10
C ASP A 277 0.74 8.71 -5.22
N ILE A 278 -0.45 9.24 -4.95
CA ILE A 278 -1.21 10.06 -5.91
C ILE A 278 -0.46 11.36 -6.24
N LEU A 279 0.13 12.03 -5.24
CA LEU A 279 0.86 13.28 -5.44
C LEU A 279 2.15 13.08 -6.24
N LEU A 280 2.87 11.97 -6.06
CA LEU A 280 4.05 11.64 -6.86
C LEU A 280 3.71 11.54 -8.35
N ALA A 281 2.62 10.81 -8.67
CA ALA A 281 2.12 10.68 -10.03
C ALA A 281 1.73 12.04 -10.64
N TYR A 282 1.03 12.90 -9.87
CA TYR A 282 0.67 14.25 -10.30
C TYR A 282 1.88 15.17 -10.51
N CYS A 283 2.89 15.10 -9.64
CA CYS A 283 4.11 15.90 -9.78
C CYS A 283 4.88 15.53 -11.04
N TYR A 284 4.96 14.25 -11.37
CA TYR A 284 5.54 13.78 -12.62
C TYR A 284 4.76 14.33 -13.81
N GLU A 285 3.44 14.16 -13.80
CA GLU A 285 2.56 14.58 -14.90
C GLU A 285 2.68 16.08 -15.17
N THR A 286 2.60 16.90 -14.13
CA THR A 286 2.71 18.36 -14.25
C THR A 286 4.05 18.79 -14.83
N ARG A 287 5.13 18.04 -14.61
CA ARG A 287 6.44 18.34 -15.18
C ARG A 287 6.49 17.99 -16.65
N VAL A 288 6.11 16.77 -16.99
CA VAL A 288 6.18 16.26 -18.37
C VAL A 288 5.28 17.07 -19.30
N THR A 289 4.19 17.61 -18.77
CA THR A 289 3.29 18.48 -19.53
C THR A 289 3.56 19.97 -19.35
N GLU A 290 4.58 20.34 -18.57
CA GLU A 290 4.90 21.75 -18.28
C GLU A 290 3.70 22.56 -17.76
N GLY A 291 2.77 21.88 -17.08
CA GLY A 291 1.53 22.44 -16.53
C GLY A 291 0.33 22.47 -17.49
N GLU A 292 0.49 22.03 -18.74
CA GLU A 292 -0.57 22.01 -19.75
C GLU A 292 -1.16 20.61 -19.95
N LYS A 293 -2.34 20.38 -19.40
CA LYS A 293 -3.03 19.08 -19.46
C LYS A 293 -3.33 18.66 -20.90
N ASN A 294 -3.17 17.37 -21.17
CA ASN A 294 -3.51 16.75 -22.45
C ASN A 294 -4.34 15.48 -22.25
N VAL A 295 -4.65 14.78 -23.33
CA VAL A 295 -5.48 13.56 -23.32
C VAL A 295 -4.86 12.40 -22.55
N GLU A 296 -3.53 12.37 -22.43
CA GLU A 296 -2.78 11.34 -21.71
C GLU A 296 -2.58 11.67 -20.22
N SER A 297 -2.91 12.89 -19.78
CA SER A 297 -2.73 13.29 -18.38
C SER A 297 -3.46 12.37 -17.40
N ALA A 298 -4.70 11.98 -17.74
CA ALA A 298 -5.46 11.03 -16.94
C ALA A 298 -4.78 9.64 -16.90
N TRP A 299 -4.22 9.20 -18.03
CA TRP A 299 -3.53 7.93 -18.16
C TRP A 299 -2.21 7.91 -17.37
N ASN A 300 -1.40 8.96 -17.44
CA ASN A 300 -0.15 9.06 -16.69
C ASN A 300 -0.41 9.02 -15.18
N ILE A 301 -1.36 9.83 -14.67
CA ILE A 301 -1.63 9.86 -13.22
C ILE A 301 -2.14 8.50 -12.73
N ARG A 302 -3.10 7.89 -13.43
CA ARG A 302 -3.66 6.58 -13.01
C ARG A 302 -2.60 5.48 -13.09
N LYS A 303 -1.79 5.45 -14.16
CA LYS A 303 -0.79 4.40 -14.35
C LYS A 303 0.39 4.56 -13.42
N LEU A 304 0.80 5.77 -13.05
CA LEU A 304 1.93 5.94 -12.14
C LEU A 304 1.58 5.73 -10.66
N SER A 305 0.30 5.78 -10.28
CA SER A 305 -0.17 5.51 -8.91
C SER A 305 -0.79 4.11 -8.78
N PRO A 306 -0.13 3.14 -8.13
CA PRO A 306 -0.73 1.85 -7.76
C PRO A 306 -1.98 1.95 -6.90
N THR A 307 -2.14 3.02 -6.11
CA THR A 307 -3.38 3.28 -5.38
C THR A 307 -4.56 3.38 -6.35
N LEU A 308 -4.37 4.00 -7.51
CA LEU A 308 -5.43 4.23 -8.49
C LEU A 308 -5.61 3.06 -9.46
N CYS A 309 -4.53 2.46 -9.98
CA CYS A 309 -4.62 1.39 -10.99
C CYS A 309 -4.52 -0.04 -10.44
N TRP A 310 -4.07 -0.26 -9.20
CA TRP A 310 -3.97 -1.59 -8.59
C TRP A 310 -4.74 -1.70 -7.26
N PHE A 311 -5.30 -0.60 -6.77
CA PHE A 311 -5.91 -0.49 -5.43
C PHE A 311 -4.98 -1.05 -4.35
N GLU A 312 -3.69 -0.71 -4.49
CA GLU A 312 -2.64 -1.09 -3.55
C GLU A 312 -2.84 -0.38 -2.22
N THR A 313 -2.55 -1.09 -1.13
CA THR A 313 -2.55 -0.52 0.22
C THR A 313 -1.12 -0.47 0.73
N TRP A 314 -0.71 0.72 1.17
CA TRP A 314 0.66 0.97 1.57
C TRP A 314 0.85 0.82 3.08
N THR A 315 2.03 0.33 3.45
CA THR A 315 2.46 0.17 4.85
C THR A 315 3.77 0.91 5.13
N ASN A 316 4.50 1.31 4.09
CA ASN A 316 5.82 1.90 4.18
C ASN A 316 5.97 2.99 3.11
N VAL A 317 6.53 4.13 3.48
CA VAL A 317 6.80 5.25 2.56
C VAL A 317 7.87 4.90 1.53
N HIS A 318 8.88 4.10 1.92
CA HIS A 318 9.95 3.66 1.01
C HIS A 318 9.38 2.83 -0.16
N ASP A 319 8.51 1.86 0.13
CA ASP A 319 7.86 1.03 -0.89
C ASP A 319 7.07 1.86 -1.92
N ILE A 320 6.46 2.98 -1.50
CA ILE A 320 5.71 3.90 -2.39
C ILE A 320 6.67 4.54 -3.38
N VAL A 321 7.79 5.09 -2.88
CA VAL A 321 8.77 5.80 -3.70
C VAL A 321 9.48 4.86 -4.67
N VAL A 322 9.83 3.65 -4.22
CA VAL A 322 10.38 2.59 -5.08
C VAL A 322 9.38 2.21 -6.16
N SER A 323 8.11 1.99 -5.78
CA SER A 323 7.08 1.64 -6.74
C SER A 323 6.85 2.74 -7.77
N PHE A 324 6.77 4.00 -7.34
CA PHE A 324 6.65 5.14 -8.24
C PHE A 324 7.83 5.21 -9.21
N GLY A 325 9.06 5.06 -8.72
CA GLY A 325 10.27 5.04 -9.53
C GLY A 325 10.25 3.95 -10.58
N ARG A 326 9.93 2.70 -10.19
CA ARG A 326 9.77 1.57 -11.12
C ARG A 326 8.77 1.91 -12.23
N ARG A 327 7.60 2.44 -11.87
CA ARG A 327 6.53 2.71 -12.84
C ARG A 327 6.86 3.84 -13.82
N VAL A 328 7.54 4.89 -13.36
CA VAL A 328 8.06 5.94 -14.26
C VAL A 328 9.03 5.35 -15.29
N LEU A 329 9.79 4.32 -14.92
CA LEU A 329 10.73 3.67 -15.84
C LEU A 329 10.11 2.57 -16.72
N CYS A 330 8.83 2.23 -16.54
CA CYS A 330 8.16 1.18 -17.31
C CYS A 330 7.06 1.68 -18.26
N TYR A 331 6.34 2.73 -17.89
CA TYR A 331 5.06 3.08 -18.53
C TYR A 331 5.08 4.35 -19.39
N PRO A 332 5.43 5.53 -18.87
CA PRO A 332 5.22 6.79 -19.57
C PRO A 332 6.17 6.96 -20.76
N LEU A 333 5.96 8.06 -21.50
CA LEU A 333 6.78 8.45 -22.64
C LEU A 333 8.24 8.72 -22.28
N TYR A 334 8.50 9.38 -21.15
CA TYR A 334 9.87 9.72 -20.70
C TYR A 334 10.29 8.92 -19.47
N ARG A 335 11.18 7.96 -19.64
CA ARG A 335 11.56 6.95 -18.64
C ARG A 335 12.93 7.25 -18.06
N HIS A 336 13.00 8.31 -17.26
CA HIS A 336 14.28 8.78 -16.75
C HIS A 336 14.35 8.94 -15.23
N PHE A 337 15.39 8.42 -14.59
CA PHE A 337 15.54 8.42 -13.12
C PHE A 337 15.61 9.85 -12.53
N LYS A 338 16.20 10.83 -13.26
CA LYS A 338 16.20 12.24 -12.81
C LYS A 338 14.78 12.78 -12.65
N LEU A 339 13.82 12.37 -13.50
CA LEU A 339 12.42 12.81 -13.40
C LEU A 339 11.76 12.25 -12.14
N VAL A 340 12.02 10.99 -11.81
CA VAL A 340 11.58 10.36 -10.54
C VAL A 340 12.02 11.21 -9.35
N MET A 341 13.32 11.50 -9.26
CA MET A 341 13.89 12.28 -8.16
C MET A 341 13.37 13.71 -8.11
N LYS A 342 13.05 14.30 -9.27
CA LYS A 342 12.48 15.66 -9.33
C LYS A 342 11.03 15.69 -8.85
N ALA A 343 10.18 14.76 -9.29
CA ALA A 343 8.79 14.62 -8.84
C ALA A 343 8.71 14.28 -7.34
N TYR A 344 9.63 13.45 -6.86
CA TYR A 344 9.81 13.14 -5.44
C TYR A 344 10.07 14.39 -4.59
N ARG A 345 11.03 15.24 -5.00
CA ARG A 345 11.33 16.51 -4.31
C ARG A 345 10.15 17.49 -4.35
N ASP A 346 9.39 17.51 -5.44
CA ASP A 346 8.22 18.38 -5.55
C ASP A 346 7.09 17.95 -4.64
N THR A 347 6.88 16.64 -4.49
CA THR A 347 5.90 16.10 -3.53
C THR A 347 6.22 16.56 -2.11
N ILE A 348 7.50 16.51 -1.70
CA ILE A 348 7.95 17.04 -0.40
C ILE A 348 7.60 18.53 -0.27
N LYS A 349 7.90 19.35 -1.28
CA LYS A 349 7.58 20.79 -1.26
C LYS A 349 6.07 21.04 -1.12
N ILE A 350 5.24 20.30 -1.85
CA ILE A 350 3.77 20.43 -1.80
C ILE A 350 3.25 20.07 -0.41
N LEU A 351 3.75 19.00 0.21
CA LEU A 351 3.38 18.62 1.57
C LEU A 351 3.79 19.69 2.59
N GLN A 352 4.98 20.27 2.45
CA GLN A 352 5.49 21.35 3.31
C GLN A 352 4.71 22.67 3.14
N LEU A 353 4.22 22.96 1.94
CA LEU A 353 3.31 24.09 1.69
C LEU A 353 1.96 23.94 2.41
N GLY A 354 1.59 22.71 2.78
CA GLY A 354 0.44 22.40 3.61
C GLY A 354 -0.85 22.12 2.82
N LYS A 355 -1.96 22.02 3.57
CA LYS A 355 -3.22 21.47 3.07
C LYS A 355 -3.80 22.19 1.85
N SER A 356 -3.62 23.51 1.75
CA SER A 356 -4.12 24.28 0.59
C SER A 356 -3.41 23.91 -0.71
N ALA A 357 -2.10 23.64 -0.66
CA ALA A 357 -1.34 23.20 -1.83
C ALA A 357 -1.75 21.79 -2.26
N VAL A 358 -1.86 20.87 -1.30
CA VAL A 358 -2.34 19.51 -1.54
C VAL A 358 -3.74 19.52 -2.14
N LEU A 359 -4.67 20.31 -1.57
CA LEU A 359 -6.03 20.43 -2.09
C LEU A 359 -6.06 20.99 -3.51
N LYS A 360 -5.21 21.97 -3.83
CA LYS A 360 -5.09 22.50 -5.19
C LYS A 360 -4.68 21.40 -6.19
N CYS A 361 -3.70 20.57 -5.82
CA CYS A 361 -3.29 19.43 -6.65
C CYS A 361 -4.44 18.42 -6.83
N LEU A 362 -5.15 18.07 -5.75
CA LEU A 362 -6.27 17.13 -5.80
C LEU A 362 -7.45 17.65 -6.65
N LEU A 363 -7.76 18.95 -6.59
CA LEU A 363 -8.77 19.57 -7.45
C LEU A 363 -8.36 19.51 -8.93
N ASP A 364 -7.07 19.65 -9.21
CA ASP A 364 -6.53 19.60 -10.55
C ASP A 364 -6.62 18.19 -11.15
N ILE A 365 -6.27 17.18 -10.35
CA ILE A 365 -6.48 15.75 -10.66
C ILE A 365 -7.96 15.44 -10.84
N HIS A 366 -8.83 15.95 -9.97
CA HIS A 366 -10.27 15.76 -10.07
C HIS A 366 -10.78 16.26 -11.42
N LYS A 367 -10.33 17.44 -11.85
CA LYS A 367 -10.69 17.99 -13.16
C LYS A 367 -10.18 17.11 -14.31
N ILE A 368 -8.93 16.64 -14.25
CA ILE A 368 -8.35 15.74 -15.27
C ILE A 368 -9.20 14.47 -15.43
N PHE A 369 -9.59 13.84 -14.32
CA PHE A 369 -10.42 12.63 -14.38
C PHE A 369 -11.87 12.90 -14.76
N GLN A 370 -12.41 14.08 -14.47
CA GLN A 370 -13.77 14.46 -14.86
C GLN A 370 -13.91 14.65 -16.38
N GLU A 371 -12.84 15.11 -17.03
CA GLU A 371 -12.78 15.33 -18.49
C GLU A 371 -12.48 14.04 -19.28
N ASN A 372 -12.16 12.94 -18.60
CA ASN A 372 -11.84 11.65 -19.21
C ASN A 372 -12.94 10.62 -18.91
N ASP A 373 -13.66 10.20 -19.95
CA ASP A 373 -14.87 9.37 -19.87
C ASP A 373 -14.78 8.10 -19.02
N PRO A 374 -13.66 7.34 -18.97
CA PRO A 374 -13.58 6.20 -18.07
C PRO A 374 -12.98 6.56 -16.69
N ALA A 375 -12.11 7.58 -16.60
CA ALA A 375 -11.39 7.88 -15.35
C ALA A 375 -12.21 8.59 -14.26
N TYR A 376 -13.39 9.15 -14.58
CA TYR A 376 -14.23 9.86 -13.59
C TYR A 376 -14.57 9.00 -12.36
N ILE A 377 -14.63 7.68 -12.52
CA ILE A 377 -14.93 6.73 -11.44
C ILE A 377 -13.89 6.82 -10.32
N LEU A 378 -12.63 7.16 -10.64
CA LEU A 378 -11.58 7.37 -9.65
C LEU A 378 -11.82 8.62 -8.79
N ASN A 379 -12.58 9.61 -9.28
CA ASN A 379 -13.02 10.72 -8.44
C ASN A 379 -13.95 10.23 -7.33
N ASP A 380 -14.90 9.36 -7.66
CA ASP A 380 -15.86 8.83 -6.70
C ASP A 380 -15.25 7.81 -5.73
N LEU A 381 -14.25 7.05 -6.19
CA LEU A 381 -13.54 6.07 -5.37
C LEU A 381 -12.49 6.70 -4.45
N TYR A 382 -11.78 7.74 -4.91
CA TYR A 382 -10.64 8.31 -4.20
C TYR A 382 -10.69 9.84 -4.11
N ILE A 383 -10.63 10.54 -5.25
CA ILE A 383 -10.20 11.95 -5.28
C ILE A 383 -11.19 12.89 -4.57
N SER A 384 -12.50 12.70 -4.76
CA SER A 384 -13.53 13.50 -4.10
C SER A 384 -13.46 13.38 -2.58
N ASP A 385 -13.25 12.17 -2.06
CA ASP A 385 -13.13 11.95 -0.62
C ASP A 385 -11.79 12.52 -0.09
N TYR A 386 -10.69 12.46 -0.84
CA TYR A 386 -9.44 13.15 -0.51
C TYR A 386 -9.59 14.68 -0.45
N CYS A 387 -10.30 15.28 -1.40
CA CYS A 387 -10.58 16.72 -1.43
C CYS A 387 -11.33 17.19 -0.18
N VAL A 388 -12.26 16.38 0.35
CA VAL A 388 -13.00 16.68 1.58
C VAL A 388 -12.15 16.42 2.82
N TRP A 389 -11.46 15.27 2.86
CA TRP A 389 -10.66 14.85 4.00
C TRP A 389 -9.51 15.82 4.30
N ILE A 390 -8.74 16.23 3.27
CA ILE A 390 -7.54 17.07 3.46
C ILE A 390 -7.83 18.42 4.13
N GLN A 391 -9.05 18.94 3.96
CA GLN A 391 -9.49 20.20 4.57
C GLN A 391 -9.52 20.12 6.11
N LYS A 392 -9.78 18.93 6.65
CA LYS A 392 -9.89 18.62 8.08
C LYS A 392 -8.57 18.15 8.72
N VAL A 393 -7.56 17.85 7.91
CA VAL A 393 -6.27 17.37 8.41
C VAL A 393 -5.49 18.51 9.06
N LYS A 394 -4.95 18.25 10.26
CA LYS A 394 -4.05 19.18 10.97
C LYS A 394 -2.73 19.33 10.21
N SER A 395 -2.22 20.56 10.07
CA SER A 395 -0.97 20.85 9.36
C SER A 395 0.24 20.08 9.89
N LYS A 396 0.28 19.79 11.20
CA LYS A 396 1.33 18.97 11.84
C LYS A 396 1.47 17.57 11.21
N LYS A 397 0.35 16.94 10.83
CA LYS A 397 0.37 15.61 10.20
C LYS A 397 1.02 15.65 8.81
N LEU A 398 0.74 16.70 8.02
CA LEU A 398 1.36 16.88 6.71
C LEU A 398 2.84 17.19 6.81
N ALA A 399 3.25 17.99 7.80
CA ALA A 399 4.66 18.24 8.07
C ALA A 399 5.40 16.95 8.47
N ALA A 400 4.81 16.13 9.34
CA ALA A 400 5.37 14.82 9.71
C ALA A 400 5.51 13.88 8.50
N LEU A 401 4.52 13.85 7.60
CA LEU A 401 4.61 13.08 6.35
C LEU A 401 5.72 13.60 5.43
N ALA A 402 5.88 14.92 5.33
CA ALA A 402 6.94 15.51 4.52
C ALA A 402 8.34 15.16 5.03
N GLU A 403 8.55 15.21 6.35
CA GLU A 403 9.83 14.79 6.95
C GLU A 403 10.04 13.28 6.82
N ALA A 404 9.01 12.46 7.07
CA ALA A 404 9.09 11.02 6.87
C ALA A 404 9.43 10.66 5.41
N LEU A 405 8.89 11.40 4.44
CA LEU A 405 9.24 11.26 3.04
C LEU A 405 10.70 11.65 2.82
N LYS A 406 11.12 12.84 3.28
CA LYS A 406 12.49 13.37 3.09
C LYS A 406 13.61 12.47 3.62
N GLU A 407 13.38 11.73 4.71
CA GLU A 407 14.34 10.76 5.25
C GLU A 407 14.54 9.51 4.35
N VAL A 408 13.64 9.27 3.40
CA VAL A 408 13.76 8.16 2.45
C VAL A 408 14.80 8.49 1.38
N SER A 409 15.83 7.67 1.28
CA SER A 409 16.77 7.70 0.15
C SER A 409 16.35 6.68 -0.92
N LEU A 410 16.14 7.14 -2.15
CA LEU A 410 15.92 6.28 -3.32
C LEU A 410 17.21 6.17 -4.15
N THR A 411 17.61 4.94 -4.46
CA THR A 411 18.74 4.59 -5.33
C THR A 411 18.28 3.74 -6.51
N LYS A 412 19.08 3.68 -7.58
CA LYS A 412 18.73 2.90 -8.78
C LYS A 412 18.69 1.41 -8.49
N ALA A 413 19.65 0.88 -7.72
CA ALA A 413 19.67 -0.53 -7.30
C ALA A 413 18.37 -0.99 -6.57
N GLN A 414 17.77 -0.13 -5.75
CA GLN A 414 16.53 -0.45 -5.02
C GLN A 414 15.32 -0.66 -5.93
N LEU A 415 15.38 -0.21 -7.19
CA LEU A 415 14.30 -0.40 -8.14
C LEU A 415 14.23 -1.85 -8.63
N GLY A 416 15.28 -2.67 -8.50
CA GLY A 416 15.28 -4.06 -8.94
C GLY A 416 15.04 -4.21 -10.45
N LEU A 417 15.66 -3.31 -11.22
CA LEU A 417 15.61 -3.27 -12.70
C LEU A 417 17.03 -3.30 -13.31
N GLU A 418 18.06 -3.54 -12.49
CA GLU A 418 19.47 -3.65 -12.91
C GLU A 418 19.98 -2.44 -13.71
N LEU A 419 19.50 -1.23 -13.35
CA LEU A 419 19.78 -0.01 -14.12
C LEU A 419 21.26 0.38 -14.08
N GLU A 420 21.95 0.14 -12.97
CA GLU A 420 23.36 0.50 -12.83
C GLU A 420 24.22 -0.38 -13.73
N GLU A 421 23.89 -1.68 -13.82
CA GLU A 421 24.51 -2.62 -14.73
C GLU A 421 24.23 -2.27 -16.19
N LEU A 422 22.98 -1.92 -16.53
CA LEU A 422 22.59 -1.52 -17.88
C LEU A 422 23.33 -0.26 -18.35
N GLU A 423 23.35 0.79 -17.52
CA GLU A 423 24.04 2.04 -17.84
C GLU A 423 25.55 1.83 -17.99
N ALA A 424 26.18 1.08 -17.09
CA ALA A 424 27.61 0.78 -17.17
C ALA A 424 27.96 0.00 -18.44
N ALA A 425 27.17 -1.03 -18.78
CA ALA A 425 27.37 -1.79 -20.01
C ALA A 425 27.22 -0.91 -21.26
N ALA A 426 26.21 -0.04 -21.31
CA ALA A 426 25.97 0.81 -22.46
C ALA A 426 27.05 1.89 -22.64
N LEU A 427 27.56 2.47 -21.54
CA LEU A 427 28.68 3.41 -21.58
C LEU A 427 29.96 2.78 -22.12
N LEU A 428 30.28 1.54 -21.73
CA LEU A 428 31.44 0.81 -22.25
C LEU A 428 31.35 0.63 -23.78
N VAL A 429 30.18 0.27 -24.30
CA VAL A 429 29.95 0.12 -25.75
C VAL A 429 30.13 1.47 -26.48
N GLN A 430 29.60 2.56 -25.91
CA GLN A 430 29.77 3.90 -26.50
C GLN A 430 31.24 4.34 -26.52
N GLU A 431 32.00 4.06 -25.46
CA GLU A 431 33.45 4.32 -25.40
C GLU A 431 34.21 3.51 -26.47
N GLU A 432 33.89 2.24 -26.64
CA GLU A 432 34.50 1.40 -27.69
C GLU A 432 34.16 1.91 -29.10
N GLU A 433 32.90 2.26 -29.37
CA GLU A 433 32.51 2.81 -30.67
C GLU A 433 33.18 4.14 -30.99
N THR A 434 33.28 5.03 -30.00
CA THR A 434 33.94 6.33 -30.18
C THR A 434 35.44 6.16 -30.39
N ALA A 435 36.09 5.23 -29.67
CA ALA A 435 37.49 4.87 -29.90
C ALA A 435 37.71 4.28 -31.31
N LEU A 436 36.81 3.42 -31.79
CA LEU A 436 36.85 2.89 -33.15
C LEU A 436 36.66 4.01 -34.19
N LYS A 437 35.65 4.88 -34.02
CA LYS A 437 35.43 6.04 -34.91
C LYS A 437 36.64 6.99 -34.93
N ALA A 438 37.29 7.19 -33.78
CA ALA A 438 38.53 7.96 -33.68
C ALA A 438 39.72 7.27 -34.39
N ALA A 439 39.88 5.95 -34.25
CA ALA A 439 40.92 5.20 -34.95
C ALA A 439 40.74 5.21 -36.48
N HIS A 440 39.51 5.10 -36.96
CA HIS A 440 39.19 5.15 -38.40
C HIS A 440 39.40 6.56 -39.00
N SER A 441 39.10 7.61 -38.25
CA SER A 441 39.34 9.00 -38.70
C SER A 441 40.84 9.36 -38.76
N VAL A 442 41.69 8.77 -37.90
CA VAL A 442 43.15 8.92 -37.96
C VAL A 442 43.76 8.13 -39.14
N SER A 443 43.21 6.96 -39.50
CA SER A 443 43.69 6.18 -40.66
C SER A 443 43.28 6.80 -42.01
N GLY A 444 42.19 7.58 -42.08
CA GLY A 444 41.72 8.25 -43.29
C GLY A 444 42.59 9.43 -43.76
N GLN A 445 43.40 10.01 -42.86
CA GLN A 445 44.31 11.12 -43.20
C GLN A 445 45.69 10.67 -43.72
N GLN A 446 45.98 9.36 -43.78
CA GLN A 446 47.25 8.84 -44.30
C GLN A 446 47.21 8.30 -45.74
N THR A 447 46.08 8.43 -46.47
CA THR A 447 45.98 7.97 -47.88
C THR A 447 45.78 9.13 -48.88
N LEU A 448 46.45 10.26 -48.66
CA LEU A 448 46.53 11.36 -49.62
C LEU A 448 47.99 11.76 -49.85
N CYS A 449 48.74 10.86 -50.50
CA CYS A 449 49.88 11.25 -51.33
C CYS A 449 50.26 10.10 -52.28
N SER A 450 50.28 10.39 -53.59
CA SER A 450 50.46 9.51 -54.77
C SER A 450 49.12 8.95 -55.27
N SER A 451 48.56 9.34 -56.42
CA SER A 451 49.17 9.65 -57.70
C SER A 451 48.33 10.65 -58.51
N SER A 452 49.02 11.54 -59.20
CA SER A 452 48.50 12.48 -60.18
C SER A 452 48.25 11.82 -61.55
N GLU A 453 47.25 12.40 -62.25
CA GLU A 453 47.06 12.53 -63.70
C GLU A 453 46.00 11.68 -64.44
N ALA A 454 45.16 12.44 -65.18
CA ALA A 454 44.26 12.14 -66.30
C ALA A 454 42.93 11.42 -65.99
N SER A 455 41.79 11.73 -66.59
CA SER A 455 41.23 12.83 -67.41
C SER A 455 39.76 12.40 -67.68
N ASP A 456 38.93 13.35 -68.09
CA ASP A 456 37.62 13.20 -68.76
C ASP A 456 36.41 13.03 -67.80
N SER A 457 35.57 14.04 -67.52
CA SER A 457 34.77 14.98 -68.34
C SER A 457 33.30 14.55 -68.41
N GLU A 458 32.45 15.41 -67.86
CA GLU A 458 31.07 15.75 -68.27
C GLU A 458 30.02 14.62 -68.21
N ASP A 459 28.98 14.73 -67.36
CA ASP A 459 27.79 15.54 -67.65
C ASP A 459 26.77 15.51 -66.50
N SER A 460 26.11 16.65 -66.35
CA SER A 460 24.96 16.88 -65.48
C SER A 460 23.69 16.31 -66.14
N ASP A 461 22.69 15.87 -65.38
CA ASP A 461 21.53 16.73 -65.12
C ASP A 461 20.52 16.08 -64.16
N SER A 462 20.00 16.92 -63.29
CA SER A 462 18.86 16.67 -62.42
C SER A 462 17.60 17.20 -63.09
N THR A 463 16.55 16.40 -63.23
CA THR A 463 15.20 16.94 -63.43
C THR A 463 14.15 16.21 -62.60
N VAL A 464 13.46 17.02 -61.80
CA VAL A 464 12.24 16.75 -61.07
C VAL A 464 11.07 16.70 -62.06
N SER A 465 10.13 15.78 -61.87
CA SER A 465 8.78 15.93 -62.43
C SER A 465 7.74 15.33 -61.50
N SER A 466 6.79 16.18 -61.11
CA SER A 466 5.55 15.92 -60.40
C SER A 466 4.39 15.74 -61.39
N GLY A 467 3.46 14.82 -61.12
CA GLY A 467 2.17 14.78 -61.80
C GLY A 467 1.33 13.54 -61.47
N ASN A 468 0.21 13.76 -60.78
CA ASN A 468 -0.82 12.83 -60.33
C ASN A 468 -1.50 12.02 -61.46
N GLU A 469 -2.07 10.84 -61.16
CA GLU A 469 -3.51 10.63 -60.89
C GLU A 469 -3.86 9.12 -60.76
N ASP A 470 -4.90 8.88 -59.97
CA ASP A 470 -5.48 7.62 -59.50
C ASP A 470 -5.92 6.63 -60.59
N SER A 471 -5.90 5.34 -60.24
CA SER A 471 -6.96 4.37 -60.60
C SER A 471 -6.89 3.16 -59.67
N GLY A 472 -7.93 2.97 -58.87
CA GLY A 472 -8.13 1.78 -58.05
C GLY A 472 -8.68 0.59 -58.83
N SER A 473 -8.49 -0.60 -58.29
CA SER A 473 -9.42 -1.73 -58.44
C SER A 473 -9.15 -2.78 -57.36
N ASP A 474 -10.20 -3.10 -56.62
CA ASP A 474 -10.30 -4.20 -55.64
C ASP A 474 -10.06 -5.57 -56.28
N SER A 475 -9.57 -6.52 -55.49
CA SER A 475 -9.96 -7.94 -55.53
C SER A 475 -9.54 -8.64 -54.22
N GLU A 476 -10.52 -9.17 -53.50
CA GLU A 476 -10.35 -10.06 -52.36
C GLU A 476 -10.14 -11.53 -52.76
N GLN A 477 -9.67 -12.31 -51.78
CA GLN A 477 -9.90 -13.75 -51.50
C GLN A 477 -8.74 -14.76 -51.66
N ASP A 478 -8.43 -15.33 -50.48
CA ASP A 478 -8.32 -16.74 -50.09
C ASP A 478 -7.01 -17.57 -50.22
N GLU A 479 -6.51 -17.89 -49.03
CA GLU A 479 -6.16 -19.20 -48.44
C GLU A 479 -5.04 -20.11 -49.02
N LEU A 480 -4.02 -20.27 -48.15
CA LEU A 480 -3.47 -21.52 -47.59
C LEU A 480 -2.38 -22.36 -48.30
N LYS A 481 -1.40 -22.73 -47.45
CA LYS A 481 -0.55 -23.95 -47.36
C LYS A 481 0.91 -23.96 -47.86
N ASP A 482 1.81 -23.87 -46.87
CA ASP A 482 2.73 -24.93 -46.38
C ASP A 482 4.03 -25.33 -47.15
N SER A 483 5.16 -25.03 -46.50
CA SER A 483 6.45 -25.78 -46.43
C SER A 483 7.39 -25.84 -47.67
N PRO A 484 8.70 -26.20 -47.53
CA PRO A 484 9.68 -25.99 -46.44
C PRO A 484 11.03 -25.41 -46.95
N SER A 485 11.93 -25.00 -46.04
CA SER A 485 13.31 -24.58 -46.32
C SER A 485 14.34 -25.65 -45.90
N GLU A 486 15.26 -25.99 -46.81
CA GLU A 486 16.50 -26.76 -46.57
C GLU A 486 17.71 -25.79 -46.56
N THR A 487 18.46 -25.70 -45.44
CA THR A 487 19.83 -26.25 -45.17
C THR A 487 20.97 -25.71 -46.09
N VAL A 488 22.23 -25.40 -45.70
CA VAL A 488 23.16 -25.65 -44.58
C VAL A 488 24.33 -24.62 -44.66
N ASN A 489 25.02 -24.31 -43.54
CA ASN A 489 26.50 -24.32 -43.33
C ASN A 489 26.93 -23.23 -42.29
N SER A 490 27.14 -23.53 -41.00
CA SER A 490 28.25 -24.27 -40.33
C SER A 490 29.59 -23.51 -40.26
N LEU A 491 30.03 -23.13 -39.04
CA LEU A 491 31.43 -23.08 -38.52
C LEU A 491 31.37 -22.66 -37.02
N GLN A 492 31.37 -23.59 -36.05
CA GLN A 492 32.48 -24.12 -35.25
C GLN A 492 32.97 -23.20 -34.09
N GLY A 493 32.79 -23.66 -32.83
CA GLY A 493 33.13 -22.99 -31.56
C GLY A 493 34.63 -23.02 -31.15
N PRO A 494 35.00 -22.91 -29.84
CA PRO A 494 34.56 -23.87 -28.82
C PRO A 494 34.21 -23.31 -27.41
N PHE A 495 33.37 -24.05 -26.68
CA PHE A 495 33.10 -23.96 -25.24
C PHE A 495 33.72 -25.18 -24.54
N LEU A 496 34.25 -24.99 -23.33
CA LEU A 496 34.73 -26.04 -22.42
C LEU A 496 33.64 -26.39 -21.40
N GLU A 497 33.40 -27.68 -21.23
CA GLU A 497 32.45 -28.33 -20.34
C GLU A 497 33.25 -29.25 -19.42
N GLU A 498 33.09 -29.14 -18.10
CA GLU A 498 33.56 -30.13 -17.12
C GLU A 498 32.36 -30.74 -16.39
N SER A 499 32.17 -32.03 -16.62
CA SER A 499 31.20 -32.91 -15.96
C SER A 499 31.77 -33.47 -14.66
N SER A 500 30.91 -33.83 -13.70
CA SER A 500 31.11 -35.00 -12.83
C SER A 500 29.80 -35.50 -12.22
N ALA A 501 29.69 -36.83 -12.22
CA ALA A 501 28.47 -37.62 -12.15
C ALA A 501 28.06 -38.10 -10.75
N LEU A 502 26.83 -38.59 -10.69
CA LEU A 502 26.16 -39.33 -9.61
C LEU A 502 26.89 -40.64 -9.20
N LEU A 503 26.84 -40.97 -7.91
CA LEU A 503 26.98 -42.33 -7.39
C LEU A 503 25.84 -42.64 -6.41
N ILE A 504 25.14 -43.74 -6.71
CA ILE A 504 24.16 -44.43 -5.86
C ILE A 504 24.91 -45.47 -5.01
N VAL A 505 24.57 -45.59 -3.72
CA VAL A 505 24.64 -46.87 -2.99
C VAL A 505 23.40 -47.08 -2.12
N ASP A 506 22.95 -48.33 -2.21
CA ASP A 506 21.76 -49.06 -1.80
C ASP A 506 21.48 -49.24 -0.28
N GLY A 507 20.23 -49.65 0.02
CA GLY A 507 19.79 -50.33 1.26
C GLY A 507 18.81 -49.54 2.14
N GLY A 508 17.56 -49.92 2.41
CA GLY A 508 16.79 -51.10 2.08
C GLY A 508 15.40 -51.07 2.75
N VAL A 509 14.38 -51.48 2.00
CA VAL A 509 13.21 -52.32 2.38
C VAL A 509 12.37 -51.95 3.62
N ARG A 510 11.11 -51.52 3.38
CA ARG A 510 9.93 -52.31 3.79
C ARG A 510 8.65 -51.93 3.03
N ARG A 511 8.00 -52.99 2.54
CA ARG A 511 6.73 -53.07 1.80
C ARG A 511 5.54 -52.62 2.67
N ASN A 512 4.54 -51.99 2.05
CA ASN A 512 3.28 -52.68 1.75
C ASN A 512 2.38 -51.89 0.78
N THR A 513 1.88 -52.66 -0.17
CA THR A 513 0.98 -52.34 -1.28
C THR A 513 -0.47 -52.29 -0.81
N ALA A 514 -1.27 -51.38 -1.36
CA ALA A 514 -2.66 -51.67 -1.77
C ALA A 514 -3.16 -50.60 -2.75
N ILE A 515 -3.47 -51.08 -3.95
CA ILE A 515 -4.13 -50.41 -5.07
C ILE A 515 -5.66 -50.55 -4.86
N GLN A 516 -6.46 -49.51 -5.11
CA GLN A 516 -7.68 -49.66 -5.91
C GLN A 516 -8.24 -48.33 -6.43
N GLU A 517 -8.41 -48.29 -7.75
CA GLU A 517 -9.17 -47.33 -8.55
C GLU A 517 -10.69 -47.49 -8.30
N SER A 518 -11.46 -46.41 -8.47
CA SER A 518 -12.51 -46.26 -9.52
C SER A 518 -13.63 -45.27 -9.15
N ASP A 519 -13.77 -44.26 -10.00
CA ASP A 519 -14.96 -43.61 -10.58
C ASP A 519 -16.31 -43.42 -9.85
N ALA A 520 -16.75 -42.16 -9.92
CA ALA A 520 -18.07 -41.62 -10.33
C ALA A 520 -19.38 -42.21 -9.76
N SER A 521 -20.18 -41.38 -9.08
CA SER A 521 -21.40 -40.74 -9.65
C SER A 521 -22.34 -40.12 -8.59
N GLN A 522 -22.82 -38.93 -8.97
CA GLN A 522 -24.08 -38.22 -8.64
C GLN A 522 -25.07 -38.79 -7.59
N GLY A 523 -25.50 -37.93 -6.67
CA GLY A 523 -26.76 -38.08 -5.91
C GLY A 523 -26.94 -37.05 -4.78
N LYS A 524 -27.77 -36.02 -5.00
CA LYS A 524 -28.37 -35.11 -3.99
C LYS A 524 -29.84 -35.53 -3.77
N PRO A 525 -30.60 -34.99 -2.79
CA PRO A 525 -30.32 -34.77 -1.36
C PRO A 525 -31.50 -35.26 -0.48
N LEU A 526 -31.37 -35.34 0.86
CA LEU A 526 -32.51 -35.26 1.79
C LEU A 526 -32.09 -34.86 3.22
N SER A 527 -32.65 -33.73 3.66
CA SER A 527 -33.20 -33.39 4.98
C SER A 527 -32.44 -33.61 6.31
N SER A 528 -32.17 -32.46 6.96
CA SER A 528 -32.48 -32.08 8.36
C SER A 528 -31.92 -32.88 9.55
N SER A 529 -31.07 -32.23 10.34
CA SER A 529 -31.31 -31.99 11.78
C SER A 529 -30.23 -31.06 12.37
N TRP A 530 -30.68 -30.03 13.10
CA TRP A 530 -29.88 -29.20 14.01
C TRP A 530 -29.71 -29.92 15.36
N PRO A 531 -28.70 -29.55 16.16
CA PRO A 531 -28.98 -28.58 17.23
C PRO A 531 -27.95 -27.45 17.36
N LEU A 532 -28.48 -26.28 17.75
CA LEU A 532 -27.77 -25.14 18.32
C LEU A 532 -27.02 -25.53 19.61
N GLY A 533 -25.77 -25.10 19.73
CA GLY A 533 -25.04 -24.99 20.99
C GLY A 533 -24.60 -23.54 21.19
N VAL A 534 -25.19 -22.88 22.18
CA VAL A 534 -24.97 -21.47 22.55
C VAL A 534 -23.74 -21.35 23.45
N SER A 535 -22.89 -20.39 23.13
CA SER A 535 -21.67 -19.98 23.83
C SER A 535 -21.97 -19.32 25.20
N GLY A 536 -21.27 -19.75 26.26
CA GLY A 536 -21.20 -19.09 27.57
C GLY A 536 -19.76 -19.08 28.12
N PRO A 537 -19.38 -18.13 29.00
CA PRO A 537 -17.99 -17.79 29.30
C PRO A 537 -17.25 -18.74 30.26
N LEU A 538 -15.94 -18.83 30.02
CA LEU A 538 -14.96 -19.85 30.45
C LEU A 538 -14.56 -19.87 31.96
N ILE A 539 -15.35 -19.30 32.88
CA ILE A 539 -14.94 -19.16 34.30
C ILE A 539 -15.80 -19.99 35.29
N GLU A 540 -16.88 -20.62 34.86
CA GLU A 540 -17.72 -21.43 35.78
C GLU A 540 -17.44 -22.95 35.77
N GLU A 541 -16.66 -23.46 34.81
CA GLU A 541 -16.45 -24.91 34.68
C GLU A 541 -15.39 -25.49 35.64
N LEU A 542 -14.66 -24.64 36.39
CA LEU A 542 -13.66 -25.07 37.38
C LEU A 542 -14.10 -24.83 38.85
N GLY A 543 -15.33 -24.41 39.09
CA GLY A 543 -15.82 -24.03 40.43
C GLY A 543 -16.72 -25.04 41.16
N GLU A 544 -17.39 -25.97 40.47
CA GLU A 544 -18.52 -26.72 41.07
C GLU A 544 -18.38 -28.26 41.13
N GLN A 545 -17.14 -28.79 41.17
CA GLN A 545 -16.91 -30.20 41.58
C GLN A 545 -16.74 -30.40 43.10
N LEU A 546 -16.96 -29.38 43.93
CA LEU A 546 -16.92 -29.51 45.39
C LEU A 546 -18.08 -28.76 46.06
N LYS A 547 -19.31 -29.24 45.85
CA LYS A 547 -20.45 -29.10 46.79
C LYS A 547 -21.61 -29.99 46.39
N THR A 548 -21.43 -31.29 46.54
CA THR A 548 -22.54 -32.24 46.58
C THR A 548 -23.23 -32.15 47.94
N THR A 549 -24.57 -32.15 47.91
CA THR A 549 -25.53 -32.42 49.02
C THR A 549 -26.06 -31.20 49.78
N VAL A 550 -27.30 -30.79 49.50
CA VAL A 550 -28.50 -31.00 50.34
C VAL A 550 -29.72 -30.39 49.60
N GLN A 551 -30.73 -31.23 49.32
CA GLN A 551 -32.08 -30.85 48.85
C GLN A 551 -32.95 -30.39 50.03
N VAL A 552 -34.01 -29.59 49.77
CA VAL A 552 -35.40 -29.78 50.26
C VAL A 552 -36.36 -28.65 49.77
N SER A 553 -37.33 -29.07 48.94
CA SER A 553 -38.76 -28.69 48.73
C SER A 553 -39.32 -27.24 48.68
N GLU A 554 -40.07 -27.03 47.59
CA GLU A 554 -41.21 -26.13 47.27
C GLU A 554 -42.36 -26.05 48.33
N PRO A 555 -43.35 -25.08 48.30
CA PRO A 555 -44.31 -24.92 47.16
C PRO A 555 -45.07 -23.58 46.90
N LYS A 556 -45.64 -23.51 45.68
CA LYS A 556 -46.99 -23.04 45.23
C LYS A 556 -47.48 -21.57 45.26
N GLY A 557 -47.98 -21.16 44.07
CA GLY A 557 -49.32 -20.57 43.82
C GLY A 557 -49.36 -19.05 43.54
N THR A 558 -50.23 -18.45 42.71
CA THR A 558 -51.30 -18.88 41.78
C THR A 558 -51.83 -17.61 41.06
N THR A 559 -52.28 -17.75 39.80
CA THR A 559 -53.38 -17.01 39.10
C THR A 559 -53.32 -15.46 38.91
N ALA A 560 -53.90 -14.81 37.90
CA ALA A 560 -54.45 -15.12 36.58
C ALA A 560 -55.07 -13.82 35.99
N VAL A 561 -55.35 -13.81 34.67
CA VAL A 561 -56.39 -13.04 33.95
C VAL A 561 -56.16 -11.53 33.72
N ASN A 562 -56.54 -10.85 32.63
CA ASN A 562 -56.81 -11.10 31.19
C ASN A 562 -57.36 -9.75 30.65
N ARG A 563 -57.11 -9.44 29.36
CA ARG A 563 -57.97 -8.66 28.41
C ARG A 563 -58.30 -7.18 28.70
N SER A 564 -57.96 -6.19 27.86
CA SER A 564 -58.26 -5.89 26.43
C SER A 564 -59.46 -4.93 26.23
N ASN A 565 -59.29 -4.00 25.27
CA ASN A 565 -60.28 -3.18 24.54
C ASN A 565 -60.85 -1.95 25.24
N MET A 566 -61.23 -0.85 24.58
CA MET A 566 -61.11 -0.30 23.22
C MET A 566 -61.69 1.13 23.30
N GLN A 567 -61.29 2.00 22.35
CA GLN A 567 -62.08 3.12 21.75
C GLN A 567 -62.58 4.25 22.68
N GLU A 568 -62.75 5.51 22.27
CA GLU A 568 -62.83 6.19 20.96
C GLU A 568 -62.84 7.70 21.21
N ARG A 569 -62.36 8.49 20.21
CA ARG A 569 -62.88 9.81 19.74
C ARG A 569 -63.03 10.98 20.73
N ASP A 570 -62.95 12.26 20.37
CA ASP A 570 -62.85 13.02 19.12
C ASP A 570 -62.53 14.48 19.53
N GLY A 571 -62.07 15.31 18.59
CA GLY A 571 -62.64 16.66 18.48
C GLY A 571 -61.75 17.89 18.72
N CYS A 572 -61.25 18.42 17.59
CA CYS A 572 -61.36 19.82 17.15
C CYS A 572 -60.62 21.00 17.83
N GLN A 573 -59.91 21.71 16.94
CA GLN A 573 -59.93 23.16 16.69
C GLN A 573 -59.02 24.11 17.49
N THR A 574 -57.99 24.59 16.77
CA THR A 574 -57.42 25.96 16.71
C THR A 574 -58.47 27.09 16.83
N PRO A 575 -58.13 28.39 17.14
CA PRO A 575 -56.96 29.10 16.60
C PRO A 575 -56.34 30.26 17.43
N ASN A 576 -55.31 30.88 16.82
CA ASN A 576 -54.78 32.25 16.99
C ASN A 576 -54.07 32.63 18.31
N ASN A 577 -52.74 32.74 18.25
CA ASN A 577 -52.02 34.01 18.00
C ASN A 577 -50.52 33.75 17.82
#